data_AF-A0A652NMY4-F1
#
_entry.id   AF-A0A652NMY4-F1
#
_cell.length_a   1.000
_cell.length_b   1.000
_cell.length_c   1.000
_cell.angle_alpha   90.00
_cell.angle_beta   90.00
_cell.angle_gamma   90.00
#
_symmetry.space_group_name_H-M   'P 1'
#
loop_
_entity.id
_entity.type
_entity.pdbx_description
1 polymer ?
#
loop_
_entity_poly.entity_id
_entity_poly.type
_entity_poly.pdbx_seq_one_letter_code
_entity_poly.pdbx_strand_id
1 'polypeptide(L)'
;MRPAGTTPEPDAPTPSGLMALAEVACRYRADEIRPEDLPMIAAEALAAGLDTPTLCELAGWPRTADAHDIRNAFEQALSESGIELPDPGLARRHALRRLAAKLVDGQVALADLATDDWWETETETTEERSFVQLIPQCMCCLEYTARLDQRTWAAELRTAALALTTSAPIGPGC
;
A
#
# COMPACT_ATOMS: atom_id res chain seq x y z
N MET A 1 -39.81 -12.41 -37.44
CA MET A 1 -38.44 -12.69 -36.94
C MET A 1 -37.88 -11.40 -36.35
N ARG A 2 -37.70 -11.35 -35.02
CA ARG A 2 -36.99 -10.26 -34.34
C ARG A 2 -35.50 -10.61 -34.30
N PRO A 3 -34.56 -9.69 -34.56
CA PRO A 3 -33.15 -9.97 -34.32
C PRO A 3 -32.91 -9.98 -32.80
N ALA A 4 -32.17 -11.00 -32.36
CA ALA A 4 -31.72 -11.17 -30.99
C ALA A 4 -30.84 -9.99 -30.58
N GLY A 5 -31.13 -9.40 -29.43
CA GLY A 5 -30.25 -8.45 -28.79
C GLY A 5 -28.99 -9.19 -28.36
N THR A 6 -27.86 -8.76 -28.91
CA THR A 6 -26.53 -9.16 -28.46
C THR A 6 -26.37 -8.63 -27.04
N THR A 7 -26.37 -9.52 -26.06
CA THR A 7 -25.87 -9.23 -24.72
C THR A 7 -24.38 -8.88 -24.86
N PRO A 8 -23.89 -7.74 -24.33
CA PRO A 8 -22.47 -7.49 -24.31
C PRO A 8 -21.80 -8.56 -23.44
N GLU A 9 -20.81 -9.27 -24.00
CA GLU A 9 -19.85 -10.03 -23.21
C GLU A 9 -19.20 -9.08 -22.19
N PRO A 10 -18.96 -9.51 -20.95
CA PRO A 10 -18.16 -8.74 -20.02
C PRO A 10 -16.77 -8.58 -20.64
N ASP A 11 -16.40 -7.33 -20.94
CA ASP A 11 -15.05 -6.99 -21.39
C ASP A 11 -14.06 -7.59 -20.39
N ALA A 12 -13.18 -8.47 -20.89
CA ALA A 12 -12.15 -9.05 -20.05
C ALA A 12 -11.36 -7.92 -19.38
N PRO A 13 -11.05 -8.02 -18.08
CA PRO A 13 -10.41 -6.95 -17.35
C PRO A 13 -9.11 -6.56 -18.04
N THR A 14 -8.92 -5.26 -18.24
CA THR A 14 -7.70 -4.78 -18.90
C THR A 14 -6.49 -5.15 -18.05
N PRO A 15 -5.35 -5.57 -18.65
CA PRO A 15 -4.14 -5.90 -17.90
C PRO A 15 -3.69 -4.78 -16.94
N SER A 16 -3.97 -3.53 -17.30
CA SER A 16 -3.70 -2.35 -16.47
C SER A 16 -4.55 -2.28 -15.20
N GLY A 17 -5.82 -2.67 -15.25
CA GLY A 17 -6.71 -2.68 -14.07
C GLY A 17 -6.32 -3.75 -13.04
N LEU A 18 -5.93 -4.95 -13.51
CA LEU A 18 -5.43 -6.01 -12.62
C LEU A 18 -4.13 -5.63 -11.93
N MET A 19 -3.19 -5.00 -12.64
CA MET A 19 -1.96 -4.49 -12.04
C MET A 19 -2.23 -3.42 -10.99
N ALA A 20 -3.15 -2.48 -11.26
CA ALA A 20 -3.54 -1.46 -10.30
C ALA A 20 -4.17 -2.06 -9.04
N LEU A 21 -5.06 -3.07 -9.19
CA LEU A 21 -5.67 -3.73 -8.04
C LEU A 21 -4.65 -4.58 -7.25
N ALA A 22 -3.68 -5.20 -7.92
CA ALA A 22 -2.58 -5.91 -7.24
C ALA A 22 -1.69 -4.96 -6.43
N GLU A 23 -1.40 -3.77 -6.96
CA GLU A 23 -0.68 -2.73 -6.22
C GLU A 23 -1.48 -2.31 -4.97
N VAL A 24 -2.78 -2.07 -5.14
CA VAL A 24 -3.70 -1.76 -4.02
C VAL A 24 -3.70 -2.90 -3.00
N ALA A 25 -3.77 -4.17 -3.42
CA ALA A 25 -3.74 -5.32 -2.53
C ALA A 25 -2.48 -5.34 -1.66
N CYS A 26 -1.33 -4.97 -2.23
CA CYS A 26 -0.10 -4.86 -1.47
C CYS A 26 -0.09 -3.69 -0.49
N ARG A 27 -0.62 -2.53 -0.89
CA ARG A 27 -0.74 -1.37 0.01
C ARG A 27 -1.74 -1.62 1.14
N TYR A 28 -2.86 -2.30 0.84
CA TYR A 28 -3.82 -2.79 1.82
C TYR A 28 -3.13 -3.73 2.81
N ARG A 29 -2.37 -4.70 2.31
CA ARG A 29 -1.69 -5.69 3.14
C ARG A 29 -0.56 -5.11 4.00
N ALA A 30 0.00 -3.98 3.60
CA ALA A 30 0.98 -3.22 4.35
C ALA A 30 0.38 -2.23 5.37
N ASP A 31 -0.95 -2.21 5.52
CA ASP A 31 -1.72 -1.27 6.34
C ASP A 31 -1.61 0.20 5.90
N GLU A 32 -1.26 0.47 4.63
CA GLU A 32 -1.21 1.84 4.08
C GLU A 32 -2.59 2.36 3.63
N ILE A 33 -3.59 1.48 3.55
CA ILE A 33 -4.95 1.81 3.12
C ILE A 33 -5.90 1.50 4.26
N ARG A 34 -6.67 2.51 4.68
CA ARG A 34 -7.68 2.31 5.70
C ARG A 34 -8.89 1.60 5.08
N PRO A 35 -9.58 0.71 5.82
CA PRO A 35 -10.75 0.03 5.30
C PRO A 35 -11.80 0.99 4.75
N GLU A 36 -11.99 2.15 5.38
CA GLU A 36 -12.98 3.16 4.98
C GLU A 36 -12.70 3.80 3.61
N ASP A 37 -11.51 3.60 3.05
CA ASP A 37 -11.10 4.07 1.73
C ASP A 37 -11.37 3.03 0.62
N LEU A 38 -11.53 1.76 0.98
CA LEU A 38 -11.71 0.65 0.03
C LEU A 38 -12.96 0.78 -0.85
N PRO A 39 -14.12 1.33 -0.39
CA PRO A 39 -15.25 1.58 -1.28
C PRO A 39 -14.93 2.51 -2.45
N MET A 40 -14.13 3.56 -2.22
CA MET A 40 -13.73 4.46 -3.30
C MET A 40 -12.77 3.78 -4.27
N ILE A 41 -11.81 3.03 -3.73
CA ILE A 41 -10.84 2.27 -4.54
C ILE A 41 -11.55 1.22 -5.40
N ALA A 42 -12.59 0.57 -4.87
CA ALA A 42 -13.43 -0.34 -5.63
C ALA A 42 -14.11 0.37 -6.81
N ALA A 43 -14.66 1.57 -6.59
CA ALA A 43 -15.25 2.37 -7.65
C ALA A 43 -14.22 2.78 -8.74
N GLU A 44 -12.99 3.11 -8.34
CA GLU A 44 -11.90 3.42 -9.28
C GLU A 44 -11.48 2.19 -10.09
N ALA A 45 -11.42 1.01 -9.47
CA ALA A 45 -11.11 -0.25 -10.14
C ALA A 45 -12.21 -0.66 -11.15
N LEU A 46 -13.48 -0.46 -10.80
CA LEU A 46 -14.61 -0.62 -11.74
C LEU A 46 -14.48 0.34 -12.93
N ALA A 47 -14.12 1.59 -12.68
CA ALA A 47 -13.90 2.58 -13.74
C ALA A 47 -12.70 2.22 -14.64
N ALA A 48 -11.72 1.47 -14.13
CA ALA A 48 -10.61 0.91 -14.88
C ALA A 48 -10.96 -0.38 -15.66
N GLY A 49 -12.21 -0.83 -15.59
CA GLY A 49 -12.72 -1.99 -16.32
C GLY A 49 -12.51 -3.33 -15.63
N LEU A 50 -12.19 -3.34 -14.34
CA LEU A 50 -12.21 -4.56 -13.55
C LEU A 50 -13.61 -4.72 -12.97
N ASP A 51 -14.39 -5.66 -13.48
CA ASP A 51 -15.77 -5.89 -13.05
C ASP A 51 -15.91 -7.26 -12.39
N THR A 52 -15.87 -7.28 -11.04
CA THR A 52 -16.26 -8.46 -10.27
C THR A 52 -17.50 -8.15 -9.42
N PRO A 53 -18.37 -9.15 -9.16
CA PRO A 53 -19.59 -8.94 -8.39
C PRO A 53 -19.34 -8.28 -7.04
N THR A 54 -18.35 -8.76 -6.28
CA THR A 54 -18.08 -8.23 -4.95
C THR A 54 -17.46 -6.83 -5.00
N LEU A 55 -16.70 -6.51 -6.05
CA LEU A 55 -16.15 -5.16 -6.25
C LEU A 55 -17.26 -4.14 -6.58
N CYS A 56 -18.23 -4.54 -7.40
CA CYS A 56 -19.45 -3.78 -7.67
C CYS A 56 -20.23 -3.46 -6.39
N GLU A 57 -20.41 -4.45 -5.51
CA GLU A 57 -21.08 -4.26 -4.23
C GLU A 57 -20.30 -3.30 -3.33
N LEU A 58 -19.00 -3.53 -3.15
CA LEU A 58 -18.13 -2.73 -2.31
C LEU A 58 -18.11 -1.26 -2.73
N ALA A 59 -18.09 -0.97 -4.04
CA ALA A 59 -18.15 0.39 -4.56
C ALA A 59 -19.43 1.14 -4.18
N GLY A 60 -20.51 0.42 -3.89
CA GLY A 60 -21.78 0.98 -3.42
C GLY A 60 -21.84 1.27 -1.92
N TRP A 61 -20.83 0.86 -1.15
CA TRP A 61 -20.87 0.96 0.31
C TRP A 61 -20.48 2.36 0.81
N PRO A 62 -21.10 2.84 1.91
CA PRO A 62 -20.65 4.06 2.56
C PRO A 62 -19.31 3.83 3.29
N ARG A 63 -18.49 4.88 3.40
CA ARG A 63 -17.23 4.85 4.19
C ARG A 63 -17.45 4.56 5.69
N THR A 64 -18.70 4.67 6.16
CA THR A 64 -19.10 4.39 7.53
C THR A 64 -19.64 2.97 7.73
N ALA A 65 -19.60 2.13 6.69
CA ALA A 65 -19.92 0.71 6.85
C ALA A 65 -18.91 0.03 7.79
N ASP A 66 -19.27 -1.15 8.28
CA ASP A 66 -18.43 -1.88 9.20
C ASP A 66 -17.07 -2.22 8.55
N ALA A 67 -15.97 -1.88 9.23
CA ALA A 67 -14.63 -2.03 8.70
C ALA A 67 -14.24 -3.50 8.49
N HIS A 68 -14.80 -4.43 9.27
CA HIS A 68 -14.57 -5.86 9.07
C HIS A 68 -15.29 -6.35 7.81
N ASP A 69 -16.54 -5.95 7.62
CA ASP A 69 -17.28 -6.28 6.40
C ASP A 69 -16.60 -5.71 5.15
N ILE A 70 -16.11 -4.46 5.22
CA ILE A 70 -15.41 -3.82 4.09
C ILE A 70 -14.15 -4.62 3.72
N ARG A 71 -13.35 -5.02 4.72
CA ARG A 71 -12.15 -5.86 4.49
C ARG A 71 -12.53 -7.18 3.83
N ASN A 72 -13.52 -7.88 4.37
CA ASN A 72 -13.94 -9.17 3.85
C ASN A 72 -14.41 -9.06 2.38
N ALA A 73 -15.19 -8.03 2.06
CA ALA A 73 -15.63 -7.77 0.69
C ALA A 73 -14.45 -7.48 -0.24
N PHE A 74 -13.47 -6.68 0.20
CA PHE A 74 -12.29 -6.39 -0.61
C PHE A 74 -11.45 -7.64 -0.87
N GLU A 75 -11.16 -8.45 0.15
CA GLU A 75 -10.40 -9.69 0.01
C GLU A 75 -11.11 -10.71 -0.90
N GLN A 76 -12.44 -10.79 -0.80
CA GLN A 76 -13.27 -11.60 -1.69
C GLN A 76 -13.19 -11.09 -3.15
N ALA A 77 -13.23 -9.77 -3.37
CA ALA A 77 -13.07 -9.20 -4.71
C ALA A 77 -11.69 -9.45 -5.33
N LEU A 78 -10.62 -9.44 -4.52
CA LEU A 78 -9.28 -9.85 -4.96
C LEU A 78 -9.28 -11.32 -5.40
N SER A 79 -9.86 -12.21 -4.59
CA SER A 79 -9.95 -13.63 -4.91
C SER A 79 -10.75 -13.91 -6.19
N GLU A 80 -11.85 -13.19 -6.42
CA GLU A 80 -12.63 -13.28 -7.66
C GLU A 80 -11.84 -12.85 -8.90
N SER A 81 -10.92 -11.90 -8.72
CA SER A 81 -10.02 -11.40 -9.75
C SER A 81 -8.78 -12.28 -9.96
N GLY A 82 -8.63 -13.35 -9.18
CA GLY A 82 -7.45 -14.22 -9.19
C GLY A 82 -6.19 -13.56 -8.59
N ILE A 83 -6.35 -12.51 -7.79
CA ILE A 83 -5.26 -11.82 -7.10
C ILE A 83 -5.12 -12.42 -5.70
N GLU A 84 -3.98 -13.06 -5.44
CA GLU A 84 -3.63 -13.53 -4.11
C GLU A 84 -3.13 -12.38 -3.25
N LEU A 85 -3.50 -12.37 -1.96
CA LEU A 85 -2.94 -11.41 -1.03
C LEU A 85 -1.45 -11.67 -0.84
N PRO A 86 -0.60 -10.63 -0.93
CA PRO A 86 0.83 -10.82 -0.71
C PRO A 86 1.13 -11.21 0.75
N ASP A 87 2.31 -11.79 0.93
CA ASP A 87 2.85 -12.02 2.26
C ASP A 87 2.94 -10.69 3.04
N PRO A 88 2.48 -10.62 4.31
CA PRO A 88 2.54 -9.40 5.12
C PRO A 88 3.93 -8.78 5.23
N GLY A 89 4.96 -9.62 5.44
CA GLY A 89 6.34 -9.15 5.59
C GLY A 89 6.86 -8.56 4.30
N LEU A 90 6.61 -9.23 3.16
CA LEU A 90 6.95 -8.71 1.85
C LEU A 90 6.23 -7.39 1.54
N ALA A 91 4.92 -7.31 1.78
CA ALA A 91 4.11 -6.11 1.57
C ALA A 91 4.64 -4.93 2.42
N ARG A 92 4.97 -5.19 3.70
CA ARG A 92 5.54 -4.19 4.62
C ARG A 92 6.90 -3.68 4.15
N ARG A 93 7.75 -4.55 3.60
CA ARG A 93 9.04 -4.16 3.02
C ARG A 93 8.90 -3.35 1.73
N HIS A 94 7.89 -3.62 0.90
CA HIS A 94 7.55 -2.76 -0.23
C HIS A 94 7.07 -1.38 0.25
N ALA A 95 6.26 -1.32 1.31
CA ALA A 95 5.85 -0.06 1.92
C ALA A 95 7.04 0.73 2.49
N LEU A 96 8.00 0.05 3.12
CA LEU A 96 9.23 0.67 3.61
C LEU A 96 10.04 1.33 2.47
N ARG A 97 10.14 0.67 1.30
CA ARG A 97 10.76 1.26 0.11
C ARG A 97 9.99 2.45 -0.44
N ARG A 98 8.66 2.38 -0.48
CA ARG A 98 7.80 3.52 -0.86
C ARG A 98 7.98 4.69 0.10
N LEU A 99 8.07 4.44 1.40
CA LEU A 99 8.35 5.47 2.41
C LEU A 99 9.71 6.12 2.17
N ALA A 100 10.76 5.33 1.93
CA ALA A 100 12.08 5.84 1.62
C ALA A 100 12.08 6.73 0.37
N ALA A 101 11.39 6.32 -0.70
CA ALA A 101 11.23 7.12 -1.91
C ALA A 101 10.51 8.44 -1.63
N LYS A 102 9.37 8.39 -0.93
CA LYS A 102 8.63 9.60 -0.51
C LYS A 102 9.47 10.54 0.33
N LEU A 103 10.34 10.01 1.20
CA LEU A 103 11.23 10.81 2.03
C LEU A 103 12.32 11.50 1.19
N VAL A 104 12.90 10.80 0.22
CA VAL A 104 13.89 11.35 -0.72
C VAL A 104 13.27 12.46 -1.57
N ASP A 105 12.03 12.26 -2.02
CA ASP A 105 11.27 13.23 -2.81
C ASP A 105 10.68 14.39 -1.99
N GLY A 106 10.82 14.35 -0.65
CA GLY A 106 10.31 15.37 0.25
C GLY A 106 8.78 15.39 0.40
N GLN A 107 8.11 14.29 0.05
CA GLN A 107 6.66 14.12 0.13
C GLN A 107 6.16 13.74 1.53
N VAL A 108 7.05 13.25 2.39
CA VAL A 108 6.75 12.92 3.79
C VAL A 108 7.62 13.79 4.70
N ALA A 109 6.99 14.46 5.67
CA ALA A 109 7.74 15.22 6.66
C ALA A 109 8.36 14.26 7.69
N LEU A 110 9.53 14.62 8.21
CA LEU A 110 10.21 13.82 9.22
C LEU A 110 9.34 13.53 10.45
N ALA A 111 8.47 14.50 10.82
CA ALA A 111 7.56 14.38 11.95
C ALA A 111 6.50 13.27 11.77
N ASP A 112 6.19 12.90 10.53
CA ASP A 112 5.16 11.91 10.21
C ASP A 112 5.71 10.48 10.21
N LEU A 113 7.03 10.29 10.38
CA LEU A 113 7.66 8.97 10.34
C LEU A 113 7.34 8.10 11.57
N ALA A 114 6.92 8.71 12.67
CA ALA A 114 6.65 8.03 13.93
C ALA A 114 5.17 7.63 14.11
N THR A 115 4.35 7.76 13.06
CA THR A 115 2.93 7.39 13.11
C THR A 115 2.68 5.90 12.94
N ASP A 116 3.62 5.16 12.36
CA ASP A 116 3.49 3.72 12.15
C ASP A 116 4.60 2.93 12.86
N ASP A 117 4.28 1.68 13.22
CA ASP A 117 5.20 0.74 13.87
C ASP A 117 6.23 0.16 12.88
N TRP A 118 7.03 1.02 12.25
CA TRP A 118 8.07 0.61 11.29
C TRP A 118 9.14 -0.28 11.94
N TRP A 119 9.34 -0.13 13.25
CA TRP A 119 10.31 -0.88 14.03
C TRP A 119 9.99 -2.40 14.14
N GLU A 120 8.74 -2.80 13.90
CA GLU A 120 8.33 -4.22 13.85
C GLU A 120 8.59 -4.86 12.48
N THR A 121 8.98 -4.07 11.48
CA THR A 121 9.20 -4.57 10.12
C THR A 121 10.37 -5.55 10.09
N GLU A 122 10.13 -6.79 9.65
CA GLU A 122 11.20 -7.73 9.39
C GLU A 122 12.09 -7.23 8.24
N THR A 123 13.40 -7.16 8.48
CA THR A 123 14.39 -6.68 7.50
C THR A 123 15.30 -7.83 7.07
N GLU A 124 15.48 -8.02 5.77
CA GLU A 124 16.41 -9.03 5.25
C GLU A 124 17.74 -8.41 4.80
N THR A 125 17.66 -7.23 4.19
CA THR A 125 18.82 -6.53 3.64
C THR A 125 19.45 -5.58 4.66
N THR A 126 20.71 -5.21 4.42
CA THR A 126 21.41 -4.24 5.27
C THR A 126 20.78 -2.85 5.12
N GLU A 127 20.37 -2.49 3.91
CA GLU A 127 19.76 -1.19 3.60
C GLU A 127 18.41 -1.01 4.30
N GLU A 128 17.56 -2.05 4.30
CA GLU A 128 16.31 -2.05 5.07
C GLU A 128 16.58 -1.85 6.55
N ARG A 129 17.54 -2.62 7.10
CA ARG A 129 17.89 -2.55 8.52
C ARG A 129 18.43 -1.17 8.92
N SER A 130 19.33 -0.61 8.12
CA SER A 130 19.90 0.72 8.34
C SER A 130 18.84 1.81 8.30
N PHE A 131 17.87 1.72 7.38
CA PHE A 131 16.79 2.69 7.31
C PHE A 131 15.83 2.58 8.51
N VAL A 132 15.35 1.37 8.83
CA VAL A 132 14.42 1.13 9.96
C VAL A 132 15.03 1.57 11.30
N GLN A 133 16.32 1.32 11.53
CA GLN A 133 16.99 1.72 12.78
C GLN A 133 17.03 3.22 13.02
N LEU A 134 16.92 4.03 11.96
CA LEU A 134 16.91 5.50 12.05
C LEU A 134 15.50 6.08 12.18
N ILE A 135 14.45 5.28 11.96
CA ILE A 135 13.05 5.69 12.15
C ILE A 135 12.74 5.66 13.65
N PRO A 136 12.30 6.79 14.25
CA PRO A 136 11.92 6.81 15.65
C PRO A 136 10.74 5.88 15.94
N GLN A 137 10.86 5.10 17.01
CA GLN A 137 9.85 4.11 17.42
C GLN A 137 8.57 4.74 18.01
N CYS A 138 8.65 6.01 18.42
CA CYS A 138 7.51 6.76 18.94
C CYS A 138 7.72 8.25 18.68
N MET A 139 6.62 9.01 18.73
CA MET A 139 6.64 10.48 18.75
C MET A 139 7.56 11.04 19.84
N CYS A 140 7.60 10.38 21.01
CA CYS A 140 8.51 10.73 22.09
C CYS A 140 9.99 10.65 21.71
N CYS A 141 10.38 9.62 20.97
CA CYS A 141 11.74 9.42 20.49
C CYS A 141 12.07 10.43 19.40
N LEU A 142 11.12 10.78 18.54
CA LEU A 142 11.30 11.80 17.51
C LEU A 142 11.59 13.17 18.12
N GLU A 143 10.84 13.58 19.15
CA GLU A 143 11.13 14.84 19.85
C GLU A 143 12.51 14.83 20.53
N TYR A 144 12.90 13.68 21.08
CA TYR A 144 14.20 13.53 21.74
C TYR A 144 15.36 13.58 20.74
N THR A 145 15.31 12.82 19.64
CA THR A 145 16.34 12.82 18.59
C THR A 145 16.43 14.16 17.88
N ALA A 146 15.29 14.80 17.60
CA ALA A 146 15.25 16.14 17.03
C ALA A 146 15.87 17.20 17.97
N ARG A 147 15.77 17.05 19.29
CA ARG A 147 16.39 17.98 20.24
C ARG A 147 17.90 17.78 20.42
N LEU A 148 18.41 16.57 20.18
CA LEU A 148 19.82 16.24 20.33
C LEU A 148 20.67 16.75 19.15
N ASP A 149 20.35 16.28 17.94
CA ASP A 149 21.03 16.70 16.70
C ASP A 149 20.16 16.41 15.47
N GLN A 150 19.12 17.23 15.30
CA GLN A 150 18.16 17.08 14.19
C GLN A 150 18.81 17.05 12.81
N ARG A 151 19.89 17.84 12.61
CA ARG A 151 20.50 17.98 11.29
C ARG A 151 21.26 16.72 10.90
N THR A 152 22.07 16.20 11.82
CA THR A 152 22.83 14.96 11.58
C THR A 152 21.90 13.78 11.40
N TRP A 153 20.92 13.58 12.29
CA TRP A 153 19.92 12.52 12.15
C TRP A 153 19.15 12.61 10.82
N ALA A 154 18.69 13.81 10.46
CA ALA A 154 17.96 14.00 9.20
C ALA A 154 18.82 13.79 7.95
N ALA A 155 20.14 13.97 8.04
CA ALA A 155 21.06 13.68 6.96
C ALA A 155 21.28 12.16 6.84
N GLU A 156 21.59 11.49 7.95
CA GLU A 156 21.78 10.03 8.00
C GLU A 156 20.55 9.27 7.51
N LEU A 157 19.36 9.68 7.97
CA LEU A 157 18.10 9.08 7.55
C LEU A 157 17.85 9.23 6.05
N ARG A 158 18.14 10.41 5.47
CA ARG A 158 18.03 10.61 4.01
C ARG A 158 19.05 9.78 3.25
N THR A 159 20.27 9.65 3.75
CA THR A 159 21.30 8.78 3.15
C THR A 159 20.86 7.32 3.16
N ALA A 160 20.31 6.83 4.27
CA ALA A 160 19.78 5.47 4.37
C ALA A 160 18.57 5.25 3.45
N ALA A 161 17.66 6.23 3.36
CA ALA A 161 16.52 6.19 2.44
C ALA A 161 16.98 6.10 0.98
N LEU A 162 17.96 6.93 0.59
CA LEU A 162 18.53 6.89 -0.75
C LEU A 162 19.16 5.51 -1.04
N ALA A 163 19.98 5.00 -0.12
CA ALA A 163 20.59 3.68 -0.26
C ALA A 163 19.53 2.58 -0.49
N LEU A 164 18.46 2.59 0.30
CA LEU A 164 17.35 1.65 0.17
C LEU A 164 16.63 1.78 -1.19
N THR A 165 16.36 2.99 -1.67
CA THR A 165 15.71 3.22 -2.98
C THR A 165 16.57 2.79 -4.16
N THR A 166 17.90 2.86 -4.03
CA THR A 166 18.85 2.42 -5.06
C THR A 166 19.22 0.94 -4.98
N SER A 167 18.81 0.25 -3.91
CA SER A 167 19.08 -1.18 -3.71
C SER A 167 18.31 -2.04 -4.71
N ALA A 168 18.71 -3.32 -4.84
CA ALA A 168 18.01 -4.26 -5.68
C ALA A 168 16.52 -4.39 -5.29
N PRO A 169 15.61 -4.57 -6.26
CA PRO A 169 14.20 -4.79 -5.99
C PRO A 169 13.99 -6.07 -5.17
N ILE A 170 12.95 -6.06 -4.34
CA ILE A 170 12.55 -7.21 -3.51
C ILE A 170 11.45 -8.00 -4.21
N GLY A 171 11.62 -9.32 -4.25
CA GLY A 171 10.60 -10.29 -4.66
C GLY A 171 9.97 -10.05 -6.05
N PRO A 172 8.96 -10.84 -6.43
CA PRO A 172 7.99 -10.37 -7.41
C PRO A 172 7.36 -9.10 -6.87
N GLY A 173 7.33 -8.05 -7.69
CA GLY A 173 6.74 -6.78 -7.30
C GLY A 173 5.27 -6.97 -6.95
N CYS A 174 4.90 -6.45 -5.79
CA CYS A 174 3.75 -5.56 -5.77
C CYS A 174 4.02 -4.38 -6.74
#